data_AF-A0A6B1HXQ0-F1
#
_entry.id   AF-A0A6B1HXQ0-F1
#
_cell.length_a   1.000
_cell.length_b   1.000
_cell.length_c   1.000
_cell.angle_alpha   90.00
_cell.angle_beta   90.00
_cell.angle_gamma   90.00
#
_symmetry.space_group_name_H-M   'P 1'
#
loop_
_entity.id
_entity.type
_entity.pdbx_description
1 polymer ?
#
loop_
_entity_poly.entity_id
_entity_poly.type
_entity_poly.pdbx_seq_one_letter_code
_entity_poly.pdbx_strand_id
1 'polypeptide(L)'
;MRKYALGIVSLALALVVPSSALSQGTGDVLNEAPLIPIPQDMTYEEYQDMNRRISTGLMRSAIPVPGMMHFYAGEPTTGKWLLATSLAGVAAIVAGAALGENEGDFPDTDFDVLVLNAGKDNERRYEKIPISLEGETPKYRLHEFHRDRGIGVPLVALGVITIAGSMIYDFLHGIQVIETKRDRVRFKYGKRLKLQAAARTGTPSVALSYVF
;
A
#
# COMPACT_ATOMS: atom_id res chain seq x y z
N MET A 1 20.33 -9.37 -13.69
CA MET A 1 19.25 -8.49 -13.18
C MET A 1 17.92 -8.62 -13.93
N ARG A 2 17.93 -8.81 -15.27
CA ARG A 2 16.73 -8.94 -16.12
C ARG A 2 15.64 -9.93 -15.64
N LYS A 3 16.01 -11.11 -15.11
CA LYS A 3 15.04 -12.09 -14.56
C LYS A 3 14.35 -11.61 -13.27
N TYR A 4 15.05 -10.84 -12.44
CA TYR A 4 14.52 -10.31 -11.17
C TYR A 4 13.63 -9.09 -11.41
N ALA A 5 14.02 -8.20 -12.34
CA ALA A 5 13.19 -7.07 -12.75
C ALA A 5 11.85 -7.53 -13.37
N LEU A 6 11.90 -8.55 -14.25
CA LEU A 6 10.69 -9.13 -14.83
C LEU A 6 9.80 -9.79 -13.75
N GLY A 7 10.40 -10.46 -12.77
CA GLY A 7 9.69 -11.04 -11.63
C GLY A 7 9.01 -10.00 -10.74
N ILE A 8 9.70 -8.88 -10.46
CA ILE A 8 9.15 -7.76 -9.66
C ILE A 8 7.99 -7.09 -10.41
N VAL A 9 8.12 -6.86 -11.72
CA VAL A 9 7.04 -6.30 -12.55
C VAL A 9 5.83 -7.24 -12.60
N SER A 10 6.07 -8.56 -12.74
CA SER A 10 5.00 -9.57 -12.76
C SER A 10 4.23 -9.62 -11.43
N LEU A 11 4.95 -9.55 -10.31
CA LEU A 11 4.36 -9.53 -8.97
C LEU A 11 3.60 -8.22 -8.70
N ALA A 12 4.16 -7.08 -9.09
CA ALA A 12 3.52 -5.78 -8.97
C ALA A 12 2.23 -5.70 -9.81
N LEU A 13 2.24 -6.27 -11.02
CA LEU A 13 1.05 -6.31 -11.87
C LEU A 13 -0.03 -7.24 -11.30
N ALA A 14 0.36 -8.39 -10.72
CA ALA A 14 -0.56 -9.32 -10.06
C ALA A 14 -1.29 -8.69 -8.85
N LEU A 15 -0.67 -7.75 -8.14
CA LEU A 15 -1.27 -7.01 -7.03
C LEU A 15 -2.29 -5.93 -7.47
N VAL A 16 -2.26 -5.53 -8.74
CA VAL A 16 -3.12 -4.45 -9.29
C VAL A 16 -4.25 -4.98 -10.19
N VAL A 17 -4.28 -6.29 -10.47
CA VAL A 17 -5.41 -6.88 -11.21
C VAL A 17 -6.69 -6.71 -10.38
N PRO A 18 -7.74 -6.06 -10.93
CA PRO A 18 -9.02 -5.94 -10.25
C PRO A 18 -9.62 -7.35 -10.10
N SER A 19 -9.49 -7.92 -8.91
CA SER A 19 -10.11 -9.20 -8.59
C SER A 19 -11.58 -8.97 -8.23
N SER A 20 -12.40 -8.68 -9.23
CA SER A 20 -13.86 -8.78 -9.11
C SER A 20 -14.33 -10.23 -8.86
N ALA A 21 -13.43 -11.21 -8.98
CA ALA A 21 -13.72 -12.64 -8.88
C ALA A 21 -13.28 -13.32 -7.56
N LEU A 22 -12.44 -12.72 -6.71
CA LEU A 22 -11.95 -13.38 -5.48
C LEU A 22 -12.83 -13.13 -4.24
N SER A 23 -13.83 -12.25 -4.35
CA SER A 23 -14.77 -11.94 -3.26
C SER A 23 -15.84 -13.03 -3.03
N GLN A 24 -15.89 -14.11 -3.82
CA GLN A 24 -17.00 -15.09 -3.79
C GLN A 24 -16.67 -16.46 -3.18
N GLY A 25 -15.45 -16.68 -2.65
CA GLY A 25 -14.96 -18.03 -2.36
C GLY A 25 -15.00 -18.55 -0.92
N THR A 26 -15.24 -17.70 0.09
CA THR A 26 -15.07 -18.10 1.50
C THR A 26 -16.37 -17.85 2.25
N GLY A 27 -17.03 -18.93 2.68
CA GLY A 27 -18.37 -18.91 3.27
C GLY A 27 -18.57 -17.79 4.28
N ASP A 28 -19.58 -16.95 4.02
CA ASP A 28 -20.27 -16.00 4.90
C ASP A 28 -19.47 -15.31 6.02
N VAL A 29 -18.18 -15.02 5.78
CA VAL A 29 -17.32 -14.26 6.71
C VAL A 29 -17.75 -12.78 6.78
N LEU A 30 -18.61 -12.38 5.85
CA LEU A 30 -19.26 -11.07 5.76
C LEU A 30 -20.74 -11.13 6.15
N ASN A 31 -21.25 -12.21 6.76
CA ASN A 31 -22.66 -12.26 7.16
C ASN A 31 -22.92 -11.13 8.14
N GLU A 32 -23.69 -10.15 7.67
CA GLU A 32 -24.04 -9.03 8.50
C GLU A 32 -25.05 -9.50 9.53
N ALA A 33 -24.63 -9.51 10.81
CA ALA A 33 -25.56 -9.81 11.89
C ALA A 33 -26.85 -8.96 11.73
N PRO A 34 -28.04 -9.57 11.83
CA PRO A 34 -29.31 -8.88 11.62
C PRO A 34 -29.44 -7.69 12.59
N LEU A 35 -30.21 -6.67 12.18
CA LEU A 35 -30.48 -5.50 13.02
C LEU A 35 -31.16 -5.94 14.33
N ILE A 36 -30.44 -5.80 15.45
CA ILE A 36 -30.95 -6.08 16.79
C ILE A 36 -31.43 -4.79 17.48
N PRO A 37 -32.45 -4.86 18.34
CA PRO A 37 -32.90 -3.72 19.13
C PRO A 37 -31.81 -3.29 20.12
N ILE A 38 -31.57 -1.99 20.22
CA ILE A 38 -30.54 -1.40 21.09
C ILE A 38 -31.22 -0.68 22.26
N PRO A 39 -30.69 -0.78 23.49
CA PRO A 39 -31.17 0.01 24.63
C PRO A 39 -31.16 1.52 24.34
N GLN A 40 -32.13 2.27 24.88
CA GLN A 40 -32.26 3.71 24.57
C GLN A 40 -31.17 4.54 25.28
N ASP A 41 -30.80 4.08 26.46
CA ASP A 41 -29.76 4.55 27.35
C ASP A 41 -28.34 4.27 26.86
N MET A 42 -28.15 3.27 25.98
CA MET A 42 -26.84 2.97 25.40
C MET A 42 -26.34 4.15 24.54
N THR A 43 -25.14 4.61 24.87
CA THR A 43 -24.40 5.64 24.12
C THR A 43 -23.83 5.06 22.81
N TYR A 44 -23.40 5.94 21.91
CA TYR A 44 -22.81 5.49 20.64
C TYR A 44 -21.45 4.82 20.87
N GLU A 45 -20.68 5.35 21.82
CA GLU A 45 -19.38 4.85 22.23
C GLU A 45 -19.48 3.44 22.83
N GLU A 46 -20.42 3.20 23.75
CA GLU A 46 -20.68 1.87 24.31
C GLU A 46 -21.10 0.85 23.23
N TYR A 47 -21.88 1.30 22.24
CA TYR A 47 -22.26 0.47 21.10
C TYR A 47 -21.06 0.09 20.22
N GLN A 48 -20.13 1.02 20.00
CA GLN A 48 -18.91 0.76 19.23
C GLN A 48 -17.97 -0.19 19.98
N ASP A 49 -17.78 0.01 21.28
CA ASP A 49 -16.94 -0.85 22.11
C ASP A 49 -17.43 -2.31 22.11
N MET A 50 -18.75 -2.52 22.16
CA MET A 50 -19.35 -3.84 22.09
C MET A 50 -19.15 -4.53 20.71
N ASN A 51 -19.06 -3.74 19.63
CA ASN A 51 -18.93 -4.26 18.26
C ASN A 51 -17.49 -4.28 17.70
N ARG A 52 -16.50 -3.89 18.52
CA ARG A 52 -15.09 -3.79 18.12
C ARG A 52 -14.47 -5.08 17.60
N ARG A 53 -15.00 -6.26 17.95
CA ARG A 53 -14.51 -7.57 17.44
C ARG A 53 -14.80 -7.77 15.94
N ILE A 54 -15.88 -7.20 15.42
CA ILE A 54 -16.27 -7.35 14.01
C ILE A 54 -15.25 -6.64 13.10
N SER A 55 -14.65 -5.55 13.60
CA SER A 55 -13.55 -4.83 12.93
C SER A 55 -12.37 -5.74 12.61
N THR A 56 -11.91 -6.48 13.62
CA THR A 56 -10.77 -7.39 13.49
C THR A 56 -11.07 -8.58 12.58
N GLY A 57 -12.35 -8.96 12.45
CA GLY A 57 -12.81 -10.01 11.53
C GLY A 57 -12.73 -9.57 10.08
N LEU A 58 -13.23 -8.37 9.77
CA LEU A 58 -13.14 -7.76 8.44
C LEU A 58 -11.69 -7.55 8.03
N MET A 59 -10.84 -7.14 8.97
CA MET A 59 -9.40 -7.00 8.77
C MET A 59 -8.68 -8.32 8.45
N ARG A 60 -9.21 -9.47 8.86
CA ARG A 60 -8.60 -10.78 8.55
C ARG A 60 -9.08 -11.38 7.24
N SER A 61 -10.29 -11.05 6.80
CA SER A 61 -10.91 -11.63 5.61
C SER A 61 -10.68 -10.81 4.34
N ALA A 62 -10.29 -9.54 4.47
CA ALA A 62 -10.13 -8.66 3.33
C ALA A 62 -8.87 -8.97 2.52
N ILE A 63 -9.03 -9.06 1.20
CA ILE A 63 -7.93 -9.18 0.24
C ILE A 63 -7.34 -7.78 0.08
N PRO A 64 -6.02 -7.59 0.25
CA PRO A 64 -5.41 -6.27 0.15
C PRO A 64 -5.29 -5.91 -1.33
N VAL A 65 -6.34 -5.31 -1.88
CA VAL A 65 -6.39 -4.76 -3.24
C VAL A 65 -6.57 -3.25 -3.12
N PRO A 66 -5.73 -2.43 -3.77
CA PRO A 66 -5.83 -0.98 -3.64
C PRO A 66 -7.21 -0.43 -4.02
N GLY A 67 -7.79 0.34 -3.10
CA GLY A 67 -9.07 1.03 -3.26
C GLY A 67 -10.30 0.17 -3.01
N MET A 68 -10.15 -1.14 -2.79
CA MET A 68 -11.26 -2.07 -2.62
C MET A 68 -12.12 -1.74 -1.41
N MET A 69 -11.49 -1.37 -0.29
CA MET A 69 -12.25 -1.07 0.94
C MET A 69 -13.05 0.21 0.78
N HIS A 70 -12.49 1.25 0.14
CA HIS A 70 -13.26 2.45 -0.18
C HIS A 70 -14.37 2.22 -1.22
N PHE A 71 -14.19 1.33 -2.20
CA PHE A 71 -15.29 0.93 -3.09
C PHE A 71 -16.43 0.24 -2.31
N TYR A 72 -16.09 -0.68 -1.41
CA TYR A 72 -17.07 -1.34 -0.54
C TYR A 72 -17.78 -0.34 0.39
N ALA A 73 -17.03 0.64 0.90
CA ALA A 73 -17.56 1.71 1.75
C ALA A 73 -18.47 2.71 1.02
N GLY A 74 -18.68 2.56 -0.30
CA GLY A 74 -19.42 3.52 -1.12
C GLY A 74 -18.68 4.84 -1.34
N GLU A 75 -17.34 4.83 -1.33
CA GLU A 75 -16.46 5.98 -1.59
C GLU A 75 -15.67 5.79 -2.88
N PRO A 76 -16.35 5.83 -4.04
CA PRO A 76 -15.73 5.50 -5.32
C PRO A 76 -14.65 6.51 -5.73
N THR A 77 -14.71 7.76 -5.26
CA THR A 77 -13.71 8.78 -5.54
C THR A 77 -12.37 8.43 -4.89
N THR A 78 -12.39 8.13 -3.59
CA THR A 78 -11.20 7.71 -2.82
C THR A 78 -10.67 6.37 -3.35
N GLY A 79 -11.55 5.41 -3.61
CA GLY A 79 -11.17 4.12 -4.19
C GLY A 79 -10.46 4.26 -5.55
N LYS A 80 -11.00 5.10 -6.45
CA LYS A 80 -10.36 5.41 -7.74
C LYS A 80 -9.01 6.09 -7.58
N TRP A 81 -8.88 7.02 -6.62
CA TRP A 81 -7.62 7.71 -6.38
C TRP A 81 -6.54 6.73 -5.88
N LEU A 82 -6.88 5.83 -4.96
CA LEU A 82 -5.95 4.80 -4.45
C LEU A 82 -5.52 3.81 -5.54
N LEU A 83 -6.45 3.42 -6.41
CA LEU A 83 -6.15 2.60 -7.58
C LEU A 83 -5.22 3.34 -8.55
N ALA A 84 -5.49 4.60 -8.85
CA ALA A 84 -4.65 5.44 -9.72
C ALA A 84 -3.24 5.62 -9.15
N THR A 85 -3.11 5.88 -7.85
CA THR A 85 -1.83 5.97 -7.15
C THR A 85 -1.03 4.66 -7.24
N SER A 86 -1.72 3.53 -7.14
CA SER A 86 -1.07 2.21 -7.25
C SER A 86 -0.59 1.94 -8.68
N LEU A 87 -1.40 2.28 -9.69
CA LEU A 87 -1.00 2.22 -11.10
C LEU A 87 0.21 3.12 -11.39
N ALA A 88 0.24 4.32 -10.81
CA ALA A 88 1.39 5.22 -10.91
C ALA A 88 2.66 4.59 -10.30
N GLY A 89 2.51 3.90 -9.16
CA GLY A 89 3.61 3.13 -8.57
C GLY A 89 4.12 2.00 -9.47
N VAL A 90 3.22 1.26 -10.13
CA VAL A 90 3.60 0.23 -11.12
C VAL A 90 4.34 0.87 -12.29
N ALA A 91 3.84 2.00 -12.81
CA ALA A 91 4.50 2.74 -13.89
C ALA A 91 5.91 3.20 -13.48
N ALA A 92 6.08 3.68 -12.24
CA ALA A 92 7.39 4.04 -11.70
C ALA A 92 8.34 2.84 -11.60
N ILE A 93 7.86 1.66 -11.19
CA ILE A 93 8.65 0.43 -11.18
C ILE A 93 9.12 0.06 -12.59
N VAL A 94 8.20 0.08 -13.56
CA VAL A 94 8.52 -0.26 -14.95
C VAL A 94 9.53 0.73 -15.53
N ALA A 95 9.31 2.04 -15.34
CA ALA A 95 10.23 3.08 -15.78
C ALA A 95 11.59 2.96 -15.09
N GLY A 96 11.62 2.71 -13.78
CA GLY A 96 12.84 2.56 -13.01
C GLY A 96 13.63 1.33 -13.42
N ALA A 97 12.95 0.22 -13.73
CA ALA A 97 13.58 -0.97 -14.27
C ALA A 97 14.21 -0.70 -15.64
N ALA A 98 13.50 -0.03 -16.56
CA ALA A 98 14.02 0.33 -17.87
C ALA A 98 15.22 1.29 -17.81
N LEU A 99 15.18 2.28 -16.91
CA LEU A 99 16.27 3.23 -16.71
C LEU A 99 17.47 2.63 -15.96
N GLY A 100 17.25 1.58 -15.16
CA GLY A 100 18.29 0.86 -14.42
C GLY A 100 19.06 -0.16 -15.26
N GLU A 101 18.70 -0.37 -16.53
CA GLU A 101 19.44 -1.24 -17.45
C GLU A 101 20.71 -0.57 -18.01
N ASN A 102 20.80 0.75 -17.94
CA ASN A 102 22.01 1.49 -18.27
C ASN A 102 22.87 1.59 -17.00
N GLU A 103 24.02 0.92 -16.98
CA GLU A 103 25.09 1.25 -16.04
C GLU A 103 25.40 2.73 -16.25
N GLY A 104 25.16 3.57 -15.23
CA GLY A 104 25.29 5.01 -15.39
C GLY A 104 26.67 5.37 -15.92
N ASP A 105 26.74 6.41 -16.73
CA ASP A 105 28.00 6.82 -17.31
C ASP A 105 28.99 7.24 -16.22
N PHE A 106 30.26 7.11 -16.55
CA PHE A 106 31.31 7.69 -15.73
C PHE A 106 31.20 9.21 -15.85
N PRO A 107 31.22 9.97 -14.73
CA PRO A 107 31.18 11.42 -14.78
C PRO A 107 32.34 11.97 -15.62
N ASP A 108 32.10 13.08 -16.31
CA ASP A 108 33.14 13.77 -17.07
C ASP A 108 34.19 14.36 -16.11
N THR A 109 35.46 14.22 -16.46
CA THR A 109 36.59 14.65 -15.63
C THR A 109 37.53 15.55 -16.43
N ASP A 110 37.98 16.66 -15.84
CA ASP A 110 38.92 17.59 -16.49
C ASP A 110 40.35 17.01 -16.62
N PHE A 111 40.61 15.85 -15.99
CA PHE A 111 41.90 15.18 -15.95
C PHE A 111 41.92 13.91 -16.81
N ASP A 112 43.13 13.50 -17.23
CA ASP A 112 43.35 12.25 -17.95
C ASP A 112 42.91 11.04 -17.12
N VAL A 113 42.17 10.12 -17.74
CA VAL A 113 41.61 8.96 -17.07
C VAL A 113 42.45 7.70 -17.33
N LEU A 114 42.78 6.98 -16.27
CA LEU A 114 43.31 5.62 -16.33
C LEU A 114 42.15 4.62 -16.24
N VAL A 115 41.93 3.84 -17.29
CA VAL A 115 40.92 2.77 -17.32
C VAL A 115 41.58 1.42 -17.07
N LEU A 116 41.18 0.75 -15.99
CA LEU A 116 41.55 -0.64 -15.71
C LEU A 116 40.37 -1.56 -16.05
N ASN A 117 40.65 -2.70 -16.69
CA ASN A 117 39.64 -3.70 -17.09
C ASN A 117 38.52 -3.13 -17.99
N ALA A 118 38.89 -2.33 -18.99
CA ALA A 118 37.96 -1.74 -19.95
C ALA A 118 37.02 -2.81 -20.56
N GLY A 119 35.71 -2.57 -20.50
CA GLY A 119 34.70 -3.45 -21.10
C GLY A 119 34.41 -4.74 -20.33
N LYS A 120 34.84 -4.85 -19.06
CA LYS A 120 34.48 -5.94 -18.15
C LYS A 120 33.66 -5.42 -16.96
N ASP A 121 32.90 -6.31 -16.31
CA ASP A 121 32.05 -6.00 -15.15
C ASP A 121 32.80 -5.35 -13.96
N ASN A 122 34.13 -5.36 -13.96
CA ASN A 122 35.02 -4.77 -12.95
C ASN A 122 35.88 -3.62 -13.51
N GLU A 123 35.35 -2.87 -14.49
CA GLU A 123 35.99 -1.66 -15.00
C GLU A 123 36.14 -0.62 -13.89
N ARG A 124 37.38 -0.18 -13.64
CA ARG A 124 37.71 0.85 -12.65
C ARG A 124 38.38 2.01 -13.37
N ARG A 125 37.90 3.23 -13.13
CA ARG A 125 38.47 4.45 -13.71
C ARG A 125 39.09 5.31 -12.62
N TYR A 126 40.26 5.86 -12.92
CA TYR A 126 41.00 6.74 -12.03
C TYR A 126 41.35 8.04 -12.74
N GLU A 127 41.08 9.17 -12.11
CA GLU A 127 41.57 10.48 -12.56
C GLU A 127 43.05 10.62 -12.19
N LYS A 128 43.86 11.07 -13.15
CA LYS A 128 45.29 11.37 -12.96
C LYS A 128 45.48 12.84 -12.61
N ILE A 129 45.52 13.16 -11.31
CA ILE A 129 45.74 14.53 -10.84
C ILE A 129 47.26 14.77 -10.71
N PRO A 130 47.87 15.68 -11.48
CA PRO A 130 49.31 15.97 -11.35
C PRO A 130 49.60 16.66 -10.02
N ILE A 131 50.56 16.15 -9.24
CA ILE A 131 50.89 16.67 -7.90
C ILE A 131 52.31 17.22 -7.75
N SER A 132 53.26 16.77 -8.57
CA SER A 132 54.64 17.26 -8.56
C SER A 132 55.37 16.87 -9.83
N LEU A 133 56.41 17.62 -10.18
CA LEU A 133 57.36 17.30 -11.24
C LEU A 133 58.66 16.85 -10.57
N GLU A 134 59.02 15.58 -10.74
CA GLU A 134 60.31 15.04 -10.29
C GLU A 134 61.18 14.88 -11.54
N GLY A 135 62.01 15.89 -11.82
CA GLY A 135 62.75 16.00 -13.08
C GLY A 135 61.82 16.19 -14.28
N GLU A 136 61.93 15.30 -15.29
CA GLU A 136 61.05 15.28 -16.49
C GLU A 136 59.83 14.38 -16.33
N THR A 137 59.70 13.64 -15.21
CA THR A 137 58.58 12.71 -14.99
C THR A 137 57.52 13.32 -14.07
N PRO A 138 56.29 13.59 -14.59
CA PRO A 138 55.19 14.07 -13.77
C PRO A 138 54.69 12.96 -12.82
N LYS A 139 54.55 13.30 -11.55
CA LYS A 139 53.97 12.43 -10.52
C LYS A 139 52.48 12.69 -10.42
N TYR A 140 51.69 11.63 -10.53
CA TYR A 140 50.23 11.69 -10.49
C TYR A 140 49.69 11.10 -9.18
N ARG A 141 48.62 11.70 -8.66
CA ARG A 141 47.73 11.10 -7.68
C ARG A 141 46.55 10.48 -8.44
N LEU A 142 46.31 9.20 -8.21
CA LEU A 142 45.16 8.49 -8.77
C LEU A 142 43.99 8.62 -7.81
N HIS A 143 42.88 9.17 -8.29
CA HIS A 143 41.62 9.22 -7.55
C HIS A 143 40.60 8.32 -8.26
N GLU A 144 40.09 7.31 -7.56
CA GLU A 144 39.08 6.40 -8.13
C GLU A 144 37.71 7.09 -8.13
N PHE A 145 37.05 7.05 -9.28
CA PHE A 145 35.70 7.55 -9.41
C PHE A 145 34.76 6.46 -9.91
N HIS A 146 33.54 6.50 -9.40
CA HIS A 146 32.54 5.46 -9.61
C HIS A 146 31.54 5.94 -10.67
N ARG A 147 30.89 4.99 -11.34
CA ARG A 147 29.76 5.27 -12.21
C ARG A 147 28.65 5.97 -11.45
N ASP A 148 27.97 6.90 -12.09
CA ASP A 148 26.81 7.53 -11.50
C ASP A 148 25.72 6.47 -11.25
N ARG A 149 25.19 6.45 -10.02
CA ARG A 149 24.02 5.62 -9.73
C ARG A 149 22.83 6.24 -10.46
N GLY A 150 22.44 5.62 -11.56
CA GLY A 150 21.24 6.00 -12.31
C GLY A 150 19.99 6.04 -11.42
N ILE A 151 19.02 6.87 -11.82
CA ILE A 151 17.77 7.12 -11.08
C ILE A 151 16.85 5.87 -11.03
N GLY A 152 17.17 4.82 -11.80
CA GLY A 152 16.37 3.60 -11.92
C GLY A 152 16.05 2.90 -10.59
N VAL A 153 17.06 2.60 -9.77
CA VAL A 153 16.86 1.90 -8.49
C VAL A 153 16.02 2.72 -7.50
N PRO A 154 16.31 4.01 -7.25
CA PRO A 154 15.44 4.87 -6.45
C PRO A 154 13.99 4.92 -6.94
N LEU A 155 13.77 4.95 -8.26
CA LEU A 155 12.44 5.03 -8.84
C LEU A 155 11.64 3.74 -8.65
N VAL A 156 12.29 2.58 -8.77
CA VAL A 156 11.68 1.27 -8.42
C VAL A 156 11.28 1.24 -6.95
N ALA A 157 12.19 1.64 -6.05
CA ALA A 157 11.90 1.67 -4.62
C ALA A 157 10.72 2.59 -4.29
N LEU A 158 10.66 3.77 -4.93
CA LEU A 158 9.56 4.70 -4.78
C LEU A 158 8.23 4.09 -5.24
N GLY A 159 8.21 3.44 -6.39
CA GLY A 159 7.00 2.79 -6.89
C GLY A 159 6.49 1.67 -5.96
N VAL A 160 7.39 0.87 -5.39
CA VAL A 160 7.03 -0.17 -4.39
C VAL A 160 6.43 0.48 -3.13
N ILE A 161 7.06 1.53 -2.60
CA ILE A 161 6.56 2.25 -1.41
C ILE A 161 5.20 2.87 -1.69
N THR A 162 4.99 3.45 -2.88
CA THR A 162 3.70 4.04 -3.27
C THR A 162 2.58 2.99 -3.29
N ILE A 163 2.83 1.80 -3.85
CA ILE A 163 1.83 0.71 -3.88
C ILE A 163 1.58 0.17 -2.45
N ALA A 164 2.62 -0.10 -1.68
CA ALA A 164 2.46 -0.60 -0.32
C ALA A 164 1.71 0.42 0.57
N GLY A 165 2.05 1.70 0.44
CA GLY A 165 1.40 2.78 1.17
C GLY A 165 -0.07 2.94 0.81
N SER A 166 -0.43 2.87 -0.48
CA SER A 166 -1.84 2.94 -0.90
C SER A 166 -2.66 1.76 -0.38
N MET A 167 -2.09 0.56 -0.39
CA MET A 167 -2.73 -0.65 0.16
C MET A 167 -2.95 -0.55 1.66
N ILE A 168 -1.91 -0.15 2.42
CA ILE A 168 -2.01 0.01 3.88
C ILE A 168 -3.05 1.08 4.24
N TYR A 169 -3.05 2.21 3.52
CA TYR A 169 -4.03 3.27 3.74
C TYR A 169 -5.46 2.80 3.44
N ASP A 170 -5.69 2.20 2.27
CA ASP A 170 -7.01 1.67 1.89
C ASP A 170 -7.53 0.69 2.94
N PHE A 171 -6.65 -0.18 3.44
CA PHE A 171 -7.01 -1.18 4.42
C PHE A 171 -7.39 -0.57 5.76
N LEU A 172 -6.50 0.23 6.36
CA LEU A 172 -6.73 0.80 7.69
C LEU A 172 -7.87 1.81 7.68
N HIS A 173 -7.87 2.72 6.71
CA HIS A 173 -8.85 3.78 6.65
C HIS A 173 -10.20 3.28 6.11
N GLY A 174 -10.18 2.44 5.08
CA GLY A 174 -11.41 1.88 4.51
C GLY A 174 -12.19 1.05 5.51
N ILE A 175 -11.52 0.21 6.32
CA ILE A 175 -12.16 -0.55 7.42
C ILE A 175 -12.86 0.40 8.41
N GLN A 176 -12.16 1.43 8.86
CA GLN A 176 -12.72 2.42 9.80
C GLN A 176 -13.95 3.14 9.23
N VAL A 177 -13.92 3.49 7.95
CA VAL A 177 -15.04 4.13 7.26
C VAL A 177 -16.25 3.18 7.19
N ILE A 178 -16.04 1.92 6.80
CA ILE A 178 -17.09 0.90 6.72
C ILE A 178 -17.76 0.73 8.08
N GLU A 179 -16.97 0.58 9.14
CA GLU A 179 -17.45 0.44 10.50
C GLU A 179 -18.24 1.65 10.96
N THR A 180 -17.69 2.85 10.78
CA THR A 180 -18.35 4.08 11.21
C THR A 180 -19.70 4.26 10.53
N LYS A 181 -19.79 3.98 9.22
CA LYS A 181 -21.04 4.04 8.46
C LYS A 181 -22.03 3.01 8.97
N ARG A 182 -21.59 1.77 9.16
CA ARG A 182 -22.42 0.66 9.63
C ARG A 182 -22.94 0.90 11.04
N ASP A 183 -22.07 1.25 11.97
CA ASP A 183 -22.40 1.42 13.37
C ASP A 183 -23.37 2.59 13.57
N ARG A 184 -23.19 3.68 12.81
CA ARG A 184 -24.15 4.79 12.80
C ARG A 184 -25.56 4.36 12.35
N VAL A 185 -25.65 3.57 11.28
CA VAL A 185 -26.93 3.05 10.78
C VAL A 185 -27.56 2.12 11.81
N ARG A 186 -26.80 1.14 12.32
CA ARG A 186 -27.30 0.17 13.30
C ARG A 186 -27.72 0.82 14.61
N PHE A 187 -26.95 1.78 15.12
CA PHE A 187 -27.31 2.55 16.31
C PHE A 187 -28.64 3.30 16.13
N LYS A 188 -28.79 4.03 15.00
CA LYS A 188 -29.99 4.81 14.70
C LYS A 188 -31.24 3.93 14.55
N TYR A 189 -31.15 2.83 13.80
CA TYR A 189 -32.31 1.98 13.54
C TYR A 189 -32.58 0.96 14.65
N GLY A 190 -31.55 0.51 15.38
CA GLY A 190 -31.71 -0.35 16.55
C GLY A 190 -32.47 0.34 17.69
N LYS A 191 -32.25 1.64 17.91
CA LYS A 191 -33.08 2.43 18.85
C LYS A 191 -34.53 2.55 18.37
N ARG A 192 -34.78 2.71 17.07
CA ARG A 192 -36.13 2.80 16.49
C ARG A 192 -36.90 1.48 16.58
N LEU A 193 -36.24 0.34 16.38
CA LEU A 193 -36.85 -0.99 16.51
C LEU A 193 -37.36 -1.25 17.93
N LYS A 194 -36.59 -0.86 18.97
CA LYS A 194 -37.04 -0.97 20.37
C LYS A 194 -38.28 -0.10 20.65
N LEU A 195 -38.33 1.12 20.12
CA LEU A 195 -39.49 2.01 20.26
C LEU A 195 -40.75 1.42 19.60
N GLN A 196 -40.60 0.86 18.39
CA GLN A 196 -41.71 0.22 17.69
C GLN A 196 -42.17 -1.07 18.36
N ALA A 197 -41.25 -1.88 18.89
CA ALA A 197 -41.58 -3.05 19.68
C ALA A 197 -42.35 -2.66 20.95
N ALA A 198 -41.84 -1.68 21.72
CA ALA A 198 -42.50 -1.19 22.94
C ALA A 198 -43.88 -0.57 22.67
N ALA A 199 -44.04 0.16 21.55
CA ALA A 199 -45.31 0.75 21.15
C ALA A 199 -46.35 -0.31 20.72
N ARG A 200 -45.92 -1.43 20.13
CA ARG A 200 -46.81 -2.52 19.72
C ARG A 200 -47.29 -3.39 20.87
N THR A 201 -46.50 -3.55 21.93
CA THR A 201 -46.87 -4.39 23.09
C THR A 201 -47.59 -3.64 24.22
N GLY A 202 -47.79 -2.32 24.11
CA GLY A 202 -48.50 -1.51 25.12
C GLY A 202 -47.88 -1.55 26.52
N THR A 203 -46.68 -2.11 26.64
CA THR A 203 -45.94 -2.32 27.88
C THR A 203 -44.47 -1.98 27.62
N PRO A 204 -43.79 -1.27 28.54
CA PRO A 204 -42.34 -1.11 28.47
C PRO A 204 -41.74 -2.51 28.56
N SER A 205 -41.26 -3.03 27.43
CA SER A 205 -40.89 -4.44 27.26
C SER A 205 -39.83 -4.84 28.28
N VAL A 206 -40.24 -5.69 29.22
CA VAL A 206 -39.38 -6.43 30.14
C VAL A 206 -38.52 -7.40 29.31
N ALA A 207 -37.26 -7.53 29.72
CA ALA A 207 -36.20 -8.31 29.12
C ALA A 207 -36.68 -9.67 28.55
N LEU A 208 -36.38 -9.90 27.27
CA LEU A 208 -36.38 -11.24 26.69
C LEU A 208 -35.25 -12.03 27.34
N SER A 209 -35.63 -12.92 28.25
CA SER A 209 -34.78 -13.95 28.83
C SER A 209 -34.27 -14.88 27.73
N TYR A 210 -32.95 -14.97 27.60
CA TYR A 210 -32.31 -16.04 26.85
C TYR A 210 -32.35 -17.32 27.71
N VAL A 211 -32.98 -18.36 27.19
CA VAL A 211 -32.80 -19.72 27.69
C VAL A 211 -31.65 -20.33 26.89
N PHE A 212 -30.65 -20.83 27.62
CA PHE A 212 -29.40 -21.42 27.13
C PHE A 212 -29.63 -22.68 26.29
#